data_AF-A0A959I8T2-F1
#
_entry.id   AF-A0A959I8T2-F1
#
_cell.length_a   1.000
_cell.length_b   1.000
_cell.length_c   1.000
_cell.angle_alpha   90.00
_cell.angle_beta   90.00
_cell.angle_gamma   90.00
#
_symmetry.space_group_name_H-M   'P 1'
#
loop_
_entity.id
_entity.type
_entity.pdbx_description
1 polymer ?
#
loop_
_entity_poly.entity_id
_entity_poly.type
_entity_poly.pdbx_seq_one_letter_code
_entity_poly.pdbx_strand_id
1 'polypeptide(L)' 'MEAKDGAYGFDFEAVYRELDPGHSFTYELADGRQATVSFEEIGNSTQVTVTFDAETQNPLEMQRAGWQAILDNFKRYAER' A
#
# COMPACT_ATOMS: atom_id res chain seq x y z
N MET A 1 -0.06 1.30 12.00
CA MET A 1 0.38 -0.09 11.75
C MET A 1 1.30 -0.52 12.87
N GLU A 2 1.11 -1.74 13.41
CA GLU A 2 1.84 -2.20 14.59
C GLU A 2 2.22 -3.68 14.46
N ALA A 3 3.38 -4.04 14.99
CA ALA A 3 3.81 -5.42 15.11
C ALA A 3 2.90 -6.18 16.08
N LYS A 4 2.68 -7.48 15.85
CA LYS A 4 1.78 -8.30 16.67
C LYS A 4 2.19 -8.40 18.15
N ASP A 5 3.48 -8.21 18.42
CA ASP A 5 4.06 -8.22 19.76
C ASP A 5 4.11 -6.81 20.40
N GLY A 6 3.61 -5.78 19.71
CA GLY A 6 3.60 -4.40 20.17
C GLY A 6 4.99 -3.77 20.27
N ALA A 7 6.04 -4.43 19.77
CA ALA A 7 7.40 -3.93 19.91
C ALA A 7 7.66 -2.69 19.04
N TYR A 8 6.93 -2.57 17.92
CA TYR A 8 7.07 -1.48 16.96
C TYR A 8 5.71 -1.09 16.41
N GLY A 9 5.43 0.21 16.40
CA GLY A 9 4.23 0.78 15.80
C GLY A 9 4.53 2.14 15.19
N PHE A 10 3.78 2.48 14.16
CA PHE A 10 3.79 3.81 13.57
C PHE A 10 2.41 4.15 13.02
N ASP A 11 2.06 5.42 13.06
CA ASP A 11 0.84 5.91 12.44
C ASP A 11 1.05 6.10 10.94
N PHE A 12 0.07 5.68 10.16
CA PHE A 12 0.05 5.89 8.71
C PHE A 12 -0.96 6.98 8.41
N GLU A 13 -0.47 8.17 8.09
CA GLU A 13 -1.27 9.35 7.78
C GLU A 13 -1.10 9.72 6.31
N ALA A 14 -2.22 9.96 5.63
CA ALA A 14 -2.24 10.33 4.22
C ALA A 14 -3.49 11.14 3.86
N VAL A 15 -3.41 11.89 2.78
CA VAL A 15 -4.53 12.62 2.17
C VAL A 15 -4.82 12.05 0.79
N TYR A 16 -6.05 11.61 0.54
CA TYR A 16 -6.47 11.22 -0.81
C TYR A 16 -6.43 12.43 -1.74
N ARG A 17 -5.70 12.30 -2.86
CA ARG A 17 -5.55 13.33 -3.89
C ARG A 17 -6.44 13.05 -5.10
N GLU A 18 -6.51 11.79 -5.50
CA GLU A 18 -7.29 11.36 -6.67
C GLU A 18 -8.09 10.11 -6.30
N LEU A 19 -9.33 10.04 -6.78
CA LEU A 19 -10.25 8.94 -6.55
C LEU A 19 -10.95 8.59 -7.86
N ASP A 20 -10.75 7.36 -8.32
CA ASP A 20 -11.51 6.75 -9.41
C ASP A 20 -12.16 5.45 -8.88
N PRO A 21 -13.40 5.53 -8.37
CA PRO A 21 -14.04 4.43 -7.67
C PRO A 21 -14.05 3.13 -8.49
N GLY A 22 -13.50 2.06 -7.90
CA GLY A 22 -13.42 0.73 -8.51
C GLY A 22 -12.21 0.52 -9.43
N HIS A 23 -11.44 1.56 -9.74
CA HIS A 23 -10.31 1.49 -10.66
C HIS A 23 -8.99 1.89 -10.02
N SER A 24 -8.93 3.08 -9.39
CA SER A 24 -7.69 3.53 -8.74
C SER A 24 -7.92 4.63 -7.72
N PHE A 25 -6.92 4.84 -6.88
CA PHE A 25 -6.82 6.05 -6.07
C PHE A 25 -5.37 6.39 -5.78
N THR A 26 -5.09 7.68 -5.60
CA THR A 26 -3.78 8.19 -5.20
C THR A 26 -3.93 8.92 -3.87
N TYR A 27 -3.01 8.66 -2.95
CA TYR A 27 -2.86 9.43 -1.73
C TYR A 27 -1.44 9.96 -1.58
N GLU A 28 -1.33 11.08 -0.89
CA GLU A 28 -0.08 11.73 -0.54
C GLU A 28 0.19 11.54 0.95
N LEU A 29 1.40 11.09 1.27
CA LEU A 29 1.93 10.97 2.62
C LEU A 29 2.32 12.33 3.17
N ALA A 30 2.45 12.45 4.49
CA ALA A 30 2.81 13.71 5.15
C ALA A 30 4.16 14.31 4.69
N ASP A 31 5.06 13.51 4.14
CA ASP A 31 6.36 13.93 3.60
C ASP A 31 6.34 14.26 2.10
N GLY A 32 5.16 14.26 1.47
CA GLY A 32 4.95 14.61 0.06
C GLY A 32 5.13 13.45 -0.91
N ARG A 33 5.56 12.27 -0.46
CA ARG A 33 5.60 11.05 -1.28
C ARG A 33 4.18 10.62 -1.63
N GLN A 34 4.00 10.08 -2.83
CA GLN A 34 2.71 9.59 -3.28
C GLN A 34 2.70 8.07 -3.39
N ALA A 35 1.52 7.49 -3.22
CA ALA A 35 1.26 6.12 -3.62
C ALA A 35 -0.09 6.02 -4.32
N THR A 36 -0.08 5.33 -5.46
CA THR A 36 -1.24 5.02 -6.27
C THR A 36 -1.55 3.54 -6.14
N VAL A 37 -2.80 3.24 -5.80
CA VAL A 37 -3.35 1.89 -5.80
C VAL A 37 -4.22 1.75 -7.03
N SER A 38 -3.95 0.74 -7.85
CA SER A 38 -4.79 0.38 -8.99
C SER A 38 -5.38 -1.01 -8.84
N PHE A 39 -6.60 -1.17 -9.34
CA PHE A 39 -7.37 -2.40 -9.38
C PHE A 39 -7.61 -2.77 -10.84
N GLU A 40 -7.10 -3.92 -11.24
CA GLU A 40 -7.30 -4.46 -12.58
C GLU A 40 -8.05 -5.79 -12.50
N GLU A 41 -9.11 -5.93 -13.28
CA GLU A 41 -9.86 -7.18 -13.38
C GLU A 41 -9.07 -8.20 -14.22
N ILE A 42 -8.80 -9.36 -13.62
CA ILE A 42 -8.15 -10.50 -14.26
C ILE A 42 -9.06 -11.72 -14.09
N GLY A 43 -10.01 -11.86 -15.02
CA GLY A 43 -11.03 -12.90 -14.97
C GLY A 43 -11.85 -12.79 -13.68
N ASN A 44 -11.85 -13.84 -12.87
CA ASN A 44 -12.58 -13.87 -11.59
C ASN A 44 -11.76 -13.33 -10.40
N SER A 45 -10.69 -12.60 -10.66
CA SER A 45 -9.80 -12.05 -9.64
C SER A 45 -9.46 -10.59 -9.93
N THR A 46 -9.00 -9.87 -8.91
CA THR A 46 -8.52 -8.49 -9.07
C THR A 46 -7.04 -8.44 -8.75
N GLN A 47 -6.23 -7.95 -9.69
CA GLN A 47 -4.86 -7.58 -9.43
C GLN A 47 -4.83 -6.20 -8.77
N VAL A 48 -4.27 -6.14 -7.57
CA VAL A 48 -4.03 -4.89 -6.85
C VAL A 48 -2.56 -4.53 -6.99
N THR A 49 -2.27 -3.39 -7.59
CA THR A 49 -0.90 -2.87 -7.75
C THR A 49 -0.73 -1.60 -6.93
N VAL A 50 0.38 -1.48 -6.20
CA VAL A 50 0.76 -0.26 -5.49
C VAL A 50 2.04 0.29 -6.10
N THR A 51 1.92 1.45 -6.71
CA THR A 51 3.06 2.23 -7.17
C THR A 51 3.31 3.32 -6.15
N PHE A 52 4.54 3.46 -5.65
CA PHE A 52 4.86 4.42 -4.59
C PHE A 52 6.19 5.09 -4.82
N ASP A 53 6.31 6.32 -4.34
CA ASP A 53 7.58 7.03 -4.25
C ASP A 53 8.39 6.43 -3.10
N ALA A 54 9.57 5.90 -3.41
CA ALA A 54 10.47 5.38 -2.41
C ALA A 54 11.08 6.52 -1.57
N GLU A 55 11.25 6.26 -0.28
CA GLU A 55 12.04 7.15 0.57
C GLU A 55 13.55 6.86 0.44
N THR A 56 14.39 7.75 0.99
CA THR A 56 15.84 7.75 0.76
C THR A 56 16.67 7.17 1.93
N GLN A 57 16.04 6.84 3.04
CA GLN A 57 16.62 6.31 4.28
C GLN A 57 16.79 4.79 4.26
N ASN A 58 15.86 4.02 3.67
CA ASN A 58 15.96 2.55 3.59
C ASN A 58 16.17 2.03 2.16
N PRO A 59 16.77 0.83 2.00
CA PRO A 59 16.94 0.22 0.69
C PRO A 59 15.61 -0.04 -0.05
N LEU A 60 15.60 0.16 -1.36
CA LEU A 60 14.41 -0.05 -2.21
C LEU A 60 13.78 -1.43 -2.04
N GLU A 61 14.61 -2.47 -1.97
CA GLU A 61 14.13 -3.85 -1.79
C GLU A 61 13.43 -4.07 -0.45
N MET A 62 13.92 -3.41 0.62
CA MET A 62 13.28 -3.47 1.93
C MET A 62 11.92 -2.78 1.91
N GLN A 63 11.83 -1.61 1.28
CA GLN A 63 10.56 -0.89 1.12
C GLN A 63 9.56 -1.72 0.31
N ARG A 64 9.99 -2.27 -0.85
CA ARG A 64 9.16 -3.14 -1.70
C ARG A 64 8.65 -4.35 -0.93
N ALA A 65 9.50 -5.02 -0.16
CA ALA A 65 9.12 -6.17 0.64
C ALA A 65 8.09 -5.81 1.73
N GLY A 66 8.22 -4.64 2.36
CA GLY A 66 7.25 -4.13 3.33
C GLY A 66 5.86 -3.94 2.71
N TRP A 67 5.78 -3.27 1.55
CA TRP A 67 4.53 -3.09 0.81
C TRP A 67 3.93 -4.42 0.36
N GLN A 68 4.77 -5.34 -0.13
CA GLN A 68 4.30 -6.66 -0.53
C GLN A 68 3.70 -7.43 0.65
N ALA A 69 4.32 -7.37 1.83
CA ALA A 69 3.77 -8.02 3.03
C ALA A 69 2.40 -7.45 3.43
N ILE A 70 2.16 -6.14 3.22
CA ILE A 70 0.84 -5.52 3.42
C ILE A 70 -0.17 -6.07 2.41
N LEU A 71 0.18 -6.13 1.12
CA LEU A 71 -0.69 -6.68 0.07
C LEU A 71 -0.99 -8.17 0.29
N ASP A 72 -0.02 -8.95 0.73
CA ASP A 72 -0.20 -10.38 1.04
C ASP A 72 -1.12 -10.59 2.25
N ASN A 73 -1.09 -9.70 3.24
CA ASN A 73 -2.05 -9.71 4.34
C ASN A 73 -3.45 -9.30 3.86
N PHE A 74 -3.56 -8.27 3.02
CA PHE A 74 -4.83 -7.82 2.45
C PHE A 74 -5.49 -8.91 1.60
N LYS A 75 -4.73 -9.53 0.70
CA LYS A 75 -5.19 -10.67 -0.12
C LYS A 75 -5.75 -11.79 0.76
N ARG A 76 -4.99 -12.23 1.77
CA ARG A 76 -5.43 -13.23 2.75
C ARG A 76 -6.61 -12.80 3.61
N TYR A 77 -6.95 -11.52 3.68
CA TYR A 77 -8.15 -11.05 4.37
C TYR A 77 -9.36 -11.05 3.43
N ALA A 78 -9.18 -10.55 2.20
CA ALA A 78 -10.23 -10.43 1.19
C ALA A 78 -10.66 -11.78 0.60
N GLU A 79 -9.77 -12.77 0.55
CA GLU A 79 -10.02 -14.12 0.02
C GLU A 79 -10.40 -15.15 1.10
N ARG A 80 -10.76 -14.70 2.31
CA ARG A 80 -11.26 -15.60 3.37
C ARG A 80 -12.67 -16.09 3.11
#